data_AF-A0A166TD61-F1
#
_entry.id   AF-A0A166TD61-F1
#
_cell.length_a   1.000
_cell.length_b   1.000
_cell.length_c   1.000
_cell.angle_alpha   90.00
_cell.angle_beta   90.00
_cell.angle_gamma   90.00
#
_symmetry.space_group_name_H-M   'P 1'
#
loop_
_entity.id
_entity.type
_entity.pdbx_description
1 polymer ?
#
loop_
_entity_poly.entity_id
_entity_poly.type
_entity_poly.pdbx_seq_one_letter_code
_entity_poly.pdbx_strand_id
1 'polypeptide(L)' 'MGVNYKLKYLRIKNNITEKEIAYMLHMSVSAYSRKEIGSRNFTIGEAGKLARFFNTTIEDIFL' A
#
# COMPACT_ATOMS: atom_id res chain seq x y z
N MET A 1 -2.51 -14.32 7.95
CA MET A 1 -2.51 -13.06 7.17
C MET A 1 -1.35 -12.22 7.67
N GLY A 2 -0.33 -12.01 6.84
CA GLY A 2 0.91 -11.32 7.21
C GLY A 2 0.89 -9.86 6.74
N VAL A 3 1.64 -9.01 7.45
CA VAL A 3 1.85 -7.60 7.07
C VAL A 3 2.47 -7.51 5.68
N ASN A 4 2.05 -6.54 4.87
CA ASN A 4 2.68 -6.21 3.59
C ASN A 4 4.01 -5.46 3.85
N TYR A 5 5.04 -6.19 4.30
CA TYR A 5 6.30 -5.61 4.77
C TYR A 5 7.01 -4.75 3.72
N LYS A 6 7.01 -5.16 2.45
CA LYS A 6 7.62 -4.38 1.37
C LYS A 6 6.89 -3.06 1.11
N LEU A 7 5.55 -3.09 1.09
CA LEU A 7 4.75 -1.87 0.99
C LEU A 7 5.02 -0.91 2.15
N LYS A 8 5.02 -1.42 3.38
CA LYS A 8 5.32 -0.63 4.57
C LYS A 8 6.73 -0.04 4.53
N TYR A 9 7.72 -0.83 4.08
CA TYR A 9 9.09 -0.36 3.88
C TYR A 9 9.16 0.77 2.84
N LEU A 10 8.54 0.61 1.67
CA LEU A 10 8.50 1.64 0.63
C LEU A 10 7.88 2.93 1.16
N ARG A 11 6.77 2.83 1.88
CA ARG A 11 6.10 3.98 2.50
C ARG A 11 7.03 4.73 3.45
N ILE A 12 7.68 4.02 4.38
CA ILE A 12 8.59 4.63 5.37
C ILE A 12 9.84 5.20 4.68
N LYS A 13 10.42 4.47 3.72
CA LYS A 13 11.61 4.90 2.96
C LYS A 13 11.38 6.21 2.22
N ASN A 14 10.17 6.42 1.70
CA ASN A 14 9.80 7.64 0.99
C ASN A 14 9.22 8.73 1.92
N ASN A 15 9.22 8.52 3.23
CA ASN A 15 8.66 9.42 4.24
C ASN A 15 7.16 9.74 4.02
N ILE A 16 6.39 8.73 3.62
CA ILE A 16 4.97 8.85 3.29
C ILE A 16 4.12 8.33 4.45
N THR A 17 3.05 9.04 4.77
CA THR A 17 2.12 8.67 5.82
C THR A 17 1.03 7.72 5.30
N GLU A 18 0.41 6.96 6.20
CA GLU A 18 -0.77 6.15 5.85
C GLU A 18 -1.93 7.01 5.32
N LYS A 19 -2.03 8.27 5.79
CA LYS A 19 -3.04 9.23 5.34
C LYS A 19 -2.86 9.63 3.88
N GLU A 20 -1.62 9.86 3.45
CA GLU A 20 -1.32 10.23 2.05
C GLU A 20 -1.62 9.10 1.09
N ILE A 21 -1.25 7.86 1.42
CA ILE A 21 -1.59 6.70 0.59
C ILE A 21 -3.10 6.46 0.57
N ALA A 22 -3.78 6.57 1.72
CA ALA A 22 -5.23 6.45 1.77
C ALA A 22 -5.93 7.50 0.90
N TYR A 23 -5.45 8.74 0.93
CA TYR A 23 -5.94 9.81 0.06
C TYR A 23 -5.73 9.49 -1.43
N MET A 24 -4.51 9.06 -1.81
CA MET A 24 -4.19 8.65 -3.19
C MET A 24 -5.08 7.49 -3.68
N LEU A 25 -5.44 6.56 -2.80
CA LEU A 25 -6.31 5.44 -3.14
C LEU A 25 -7.81 5.76 -3.02
N HIS A 26 -8.18 6.98 -2.61
CA HIS A 26 -9.56 7.38 -2.32
C HIS A 26 -10.26 6.47 -1.29
N MET A 27 -9.58 6.16 -0.19
CA MET A 27 -10.14 5.39 0.93
C MET A 27 -9.84 6.04 2.29
N SER A 28 -10.48 5.53 3.34
CA SER A 28 -10.16 5.98 4.70
C SER A 28 -8.81 5.46 5.16
N VAL A 29 -8.15 6.19 6.07
CA VAL A 29 -6.86 5.79 6.65
C VAL A 29 -6.96 4.41 7.32
N SER A 30 -8.07 4.14 8.01
CA SER A 30 -8.29 2.83 8.66
C SER A 30 -8.47 1.69 7.66
N ALA A 31 -9.06 1.95 6.49
CA ALA A 31 -9.17 0.96 5.42
C ALA A 31 -7.79 0.63 4.82
N TYR A 32 -6.97 1.65 4.57
CA TYR A 32 -5.60 1.45 4.11
C TYR A 32 -4.76 0.71 5.16
N SER A 33 -4.80 1.14 6.42
CA SER A 33 -4.03 0.54 7.51
C SER A 33 -4.32 -0.95 7.67
N ARG A 34 -5.61 -1.36 7.65
CA ARG A 34 -6.01 -2.78 7.65
C ARG A 34 -5.46 -3.55 6.45
N LYS A 35 -5.34 -2.92 5.29
CA LYS A 35 -4.73 -3.55 4.11
C LYS A 35 -3.21 -3.65 4.22
N GLU A 36 -2.53 -2.59 4.68
CA GLU A 36 -1.07 -2.61 4.91
C GLU A 36 -0.67 -3.69 5.91
N ILE A 37 -1.41 -3.87 7.01
CA ILE A 37 -1.14 -4.93 8.00
C ILE A 37 -1.62 -6.33 7.55
N GLY A 38 -2.20 -6.45 6.35
CA GLY A 38 -2.64 -7.72 5.77
C GLY A 38 -3.97 -8.25 6.30
N SER A 39 -4.70 -7.50 7.13
CA SER A 39 -6.05 -7.85 7.58
C SER A 39 -7.07 -7.83 6.44
N ARG A 40 -6.80 -7.10 5.36
CA ARG A 40 -7.58 -7.11 4.11
C ARG A 40 -6.65 -7.10 2.91
N ASN A 41 -7.06 -7.72 1.81
CA ASN A 41 -6.29 -7.70 0.57
C ASN A 41 -6.49 -6.37 -0.18
N PHE A 42 -5.45 -5.96 -0.91
CA PHE A 42 -5.59 -4.94 -1.95
C PHE A 42 -6.29 -5.54 -3.18
N THR A 43 -7.09 -4.74 -3.87
CA THR A 43 -7.58 -5.11 -5.21
C THR A 43 -6.45 -4.93 -6.22
N ILE A 44 -6.54 -5.57 -7.39
CA ILE A 44 -5.56 -5.39 -8.48
C ILE A 44 -5.45 -3.91 -8.88
N GLY A 45 -6.57 -3.18 -8.90
CA GLY A 45 -6.57 -1.75 -9.22
C GLY A 45 -5.83 -0.90 -8.18
N GLU A 46 -6.01 -1.18 -6.89
CA GLU A 46 -5.28 -0.51 -5.81
C GLU A 46 -3.78 -0.86 -5.85
N ALA A 47 -3.45 -2.13 -6.06
CA ALA A 47 -2.07 -2.59 -6.21
C ALA A 47 -1.36 -1.91 -7.38
N GLY A 48 -2.04 -1.77 -8.53
CA GLY A 48 -1.49 -1.05 -9.68
C GLY A 48 -1.30 0.45 -9.45
N LYS A 49 -2.17 1.10 -8.65
CA LYS A 49 -1.96 2.49 -8.23
C LYS A 49 -0.72 2.63 -7.32
N LEU A 50 -0.54 1.71 -6.36
CA LEU A 50 0.64 1.69 -5.50
C LEU A 50 1.93 1.47 -6.28
N ALA A 51 1.93 0.52 -7.22
CA ALA A 51 3.07 0.24 -8.09
C ALA A 51 3.49 1.50 -8.89
N ARG A 52 2.53 2.17 -9.53
CA ARG A 52 2.80 3.44 -10.24
C ARG A 52 3.29 4.54 -9.31
N PHE A 53 2.68 4.68 -8.14
CA PHE A 53 3.04 5.72 -7.17
C PHE A 53 4.48 5.56 -6.66
N PHE A 54 4.93 4.32 -6.43
CA PHE A 54 6.29 4.02 -6.00
C PHE A 54 7.27 3.74 -7.16
N ASN A 55 6.84 3.94 -8.41
CA ASN A 55 7.62 3.66 -9.62
C ASN A 55 8.26 2.25 -9.62
N THR A 56 7.44 1.23 -9.33
CA THR A 56 7.83 -0.18 -9.22
C THR A 56 6.71 -1.07 -9.78
N THR A 57 6.81 -2.39 -9.62
CA THR A 57 5.81 -3.36 -10.10
C THR A 57 4.91 -3.86 -8.97
N ILE A 58 3.79 -4.51 -9.32
CA ILE A 58 2.90 -5.12 -8.32
C ILE A 58 3.64 -6.28 -7.64
N GLU A 59 4.37 -7.04 -8.43
CA GLU A 59 5.19 -8.18 -8.02
C GLU A 59 6.25 -7.76 -7.00
N ASP A 60 6.96 -6.65 -7.25
CA ASP A 60 7.95 -6.12 -6.31
C ASP A 60 7.36 -5.77 -4.94
N ILE A 61 6.08 -5.36 -4.89
CA ILE A 61 5.41 -4.97 -3.65
C ILE A 61 4.82 -6.19 -2.91
N PHE A 62 4.25 -7.16 -3.63
CA PHE A 62 3.36 -8.17 -3.05
C PHE A 62 3.83 -9.64 -3.19
N LEU A 63 4.87 -9.92 -3.97
CA LEU A 63 5.52 -11.25 -4.06
C LEU A 63 6.88 -11.24 -3.38
#